data_AF-A0A7R6PTE2-F1
#
_entry.id   AF-A0A7R6PTE2-F1
#
_cell.length_a   1.000
_cell.length_b   1.000
_cell.length_c   1.000
_cell.angle_alpha   90.00
_cell.angle_beta   90.00
_cell.angle_gamma   90.00
#
_symmetry.space_group_name_H-M   'P 1'
#
loop_
_entity.id
_entity.type
_entity.pdbx_description
1 polymer ?
#
loop_
_entity_poly.entity_id
_entity_poly.type
_entity_poly.pdbx_seq_one_letter_code
_entity_poly.pdbx_strand_id
1 'polypeptide(L)'
;MSSNTLHHLATGLGFAFLIGSYLLGRHLGFIDWITLQMPKGYEGSGLMLAIGIMMTPAFFIWSRFNRFVEKKLGIKGKYYEDSYYNNDVQKKDRD
;
A
#
# COMPACT_ATOMS: atom_id res chain seq x y z
N MET A 1 22.48 3.08 7.90
CA MET A 1 21.18 3.68 7.52
C MET A 1 20.17 3.31 8.60
N SER A 2 19.37 4.24 9.11
CA SER A 2 18.41 3.90 10.18
C SER A 2 17.29 2.98 9.67
N SER A 3 16.70 2.15 10.53
CA SER A 3 15.57 1.27 10.18
C SER A 3 14.41 2.06 9.56
N ASN A 4 14.16 3.28 10.03
CA ASN A 4 13.15 4.19 9.50
C ASN A 4 13.45 4.61 8.06
N THR A 5 14.70 4.97 7.76
CA THR A 5 15.09 5.36 6.40
C THR A 5 14.97 4.18 5.43
N LEU A 6 15.33 2.97 5.86
CA LEU A 6 15.17 1.78 5.03
C LEU A 6 13.69 1.44 4.79
N HIS A 7 12.84 1.65 5.79
CA HIS A 7 11.39 1.50 5.64
C HIS A 7 10.81 2.49 4.63
N HIS A 8 11.20 3.77 4.67
CA HIS A 8 10.73 4.76 3.70
C HIS A 8 11.17 4.42 2.27
N LEU A 9 12.40 3.93 2.12
CA LEU A 9 12.94 3.52 0.83
C LEU A 9 12.20 2.29 0.28
N ALA A 10 11.88 1.33 1.14
CA ALA A 10 11.07 0.17 0.79
C ALA A 10 9.63 0.57 0.43
N THR A 11 8.99 1.43 1.23
CA THR A 11 7.65 1.95 0.93
C THR A 11 7.64 2.73 -0.38
N GLY A 12 8.67 3.52 -0.65
CA GLY A 12 8.87 4.21 -1.93
C GLY A 12 8.98 3.24 -3.11
N LEU A 13 9.71 2.13 -2.95
CA LEU A 13 9.79 1.06 -3.95
C LEU A 13 8.40 0.42 -4.20
N GLY A 14 7.66 0.13 -3.13
CA GLY A 14 6.29 -0.38 -3.22
C GLY A 14 5.35 0.59 -3.94
N PHE A 15 5.50 1.90 -3.70
CA PHE A 15 4.72 2.91 -4.39
C PHE A 15 5.09 3.02 -5.88
N ALA A 16 6.38 2.96 -6.22
CA ALA A 16 6.84 2.91 -7.62
C ALA A 16 6.27 1.69 -8.36
N PHE A 17 6.16 0.54 -7.68
CA PHE A 17 5.50 -0.64 -8.23
C PHE A 17 4.01 -0.41 -8.53
N LEU A 18 3.27 0.31 -7.68
CA LEU A 18 1.87 0.67 -7.95
C LEU A 18 1.74 1.57 -9.18
N ILE A 19 2.60 2.57 -9.32
CA ILE A 19 2.66 3.42 -10.53
C ILE A 19 2.94 2.56 -11.76
N GLY A 20 3.95 1.70 -11.69
CA GLY A 20 4.31 0.79 -12.77
C GLY A 20 3.16 -0.13 -13.18
N SER A 21 2.42 -0.65 -12.20
CA SER A 21 1.25 -1.52 -12.43
C SER A 21 0.13 -0.78 -13.17
N TYR A 22 -0.17 0.46 -12.77
CA TYR A 22 -1.13 1.30 -13.47
C TYR A 22 -0.69 1.60 -14.92
N LEU A 23 0.57 2.02 -15.09
CA LEU A 23 1.12 2.33 -16.42
C LEU A 23 1.12 1.11 -17.33
N LEU A 24 1.45 -0.07 -16.79
CA LEU A 24 1.42 -1.32 -17.54
C LEU A 24 0.02 -1.62 -18.05
N GLY A 25 -1.00 -1.55 -17.20
CA GLY A 25 -2.36 -1.84 -17.66
C GLY A 25 -2.93 -0.77 -18.60
N ARG A 26 -2.46 0.49 -18.49
CA ARG A 26 -2.75 1.53 -19.48
C ARG A 26 -2.07 1.24 -20.83
N HIS A 27 -0.81 0.79 -20.81
CA HIS A 27 -0.07 0.40 -22.01
C HIS A 27 -0.69 -0.83 -22.70
N LEU A 28 -1.21 -1.78 -21.93
CA LEU A 28 -1.89 -2.97 -22.46
C LEU A 28 -3.30 -2.67 -22.99
N GLY A 29 -3.80 -1.44 -22.85
CA GLY A 29 -5.14 -1.04 -23.30
C GLY A 29 -6.28 -1.63 -22.47
N PHE A 30 -5.99 -2.19 -21.29
CA PHE A 30 -7.01 -2.82 -20.44
C PHE A 30 -8.08 -1.82 -19.97
N ILE A 31 -7.65 -0.60 -19.63
CA ILE A 31 -8.56 0.46 -19.18
C ILE A 31 -9.55 0.81 -20.29
N ASP A 32 -9.04 1.02 -21.50
CA ASP A 32 -9.85 1.38 -22.67
C ASP A 32 -10.78 0.24 -23.08
N TRP A 33 -10.31 -1.01 -22.98
CA TRP A 33 -11.12 -2.18 -23.28
C TRP A 33 -12.35 -2.29 -22.37
N ILE A 34 -12.19 -2.03 -21.07
CA ILE A 34 -13.30 -2.04 -20.10
C ILE A 34 -14.23 -0.85 -20.30
N THR A 35 -13.70 0.37 -20.49
CA THR A 35 -14.54 1.56 -20.66
C THR A 35 -15.41 1.49 -21.92
N LEU A 36 -14.93 0.86 -22.99
CA LEU A 36 -15.70 0.59 -24.21
C LEU A 36 -16.91 -0.32 -24.01
N GLN A 37 -16.93 -1.13 -22.94
CA GLN A 37 -18.10 -1.98 -22.63
C GLN A 37 -19.24 -1.18 -21.97
N MET A 38 -19.01 0.06 -21.57
CA MET A 38 -20.01 0.86 -20.88
C MET A 38 -20.97 1.55 -21.87
N PRO A 39 -22.26 1.71 -21.51
CA PRO A 39 -23.17 2.56 -22.25
C PRO A 39 -22.70 4.01 -22.25
N LYS A 40 -23.11 4.77 -23.27
CA LYS A 40 -22.80 6.20 -23.39
C LYS A 40 -23.25 6.96 -22.12
N GLY A 41 -22.36 7.77 -21.57
CA GLY A 41 -22.59 8.53 -20.32
C GLY A 41 -22.18 7.80 -19.03
N TYR A 42 -21.73 6.54 -19.12
CA TYR A 42 -21.24 5.76 -17.97
C TYR A 42 -19.75 5.38 -18.10
N GLU A 43 -19.01 6.03 -19.00
CA GLU A 43 -17.60 5.75 -19.23
C GLU A 43 -16.77 6.00 -17.96
N GLY A 44 -17.16 6.98 -17.14
CA GLY A 44 -16.50 7.30 -15.88
C GLY A 44 -16.60 6.17 -14.83
N SER A 45 -17.75 5.51 -14.71
CA SER A 45 -17.88 4.36 -13.79
C SER A 45 -17.13 3.14 -14.32
N GLY A 46 -17.13 2.93 -15.64
CA GLY A 46 -16.28 1.92 -16.30
C GLY A 46 -14.80 2.14 -16.02
N LEU A 47 -14.34 3.38 -16.08
CA LEU A 47 -12.96 3.76 -15.77
C LEU A 47 -12.60 3.41 -14.33
N MET A 48 -13.47 3.74 -13.37
CA MET A 48 -13.25 3.40 -11.96
C MET A 48 -13.19 1.87 -11.74
N LEU A 49 -14.09 1.12 -12.37
CA LEU A 49 -14.07 -0.35 -12.30
C LEU A 49 -12.79 -0.93 -12.91
N ALA A 50 -12.36 -0.44 -14.07
CA ALA A 50 -11.15 -0.87 -14.72
C ALA A 50 -9.91 -0.67 -13.83
N ILE A 51 -9.78 0.54 -13.25
CA ILE A 51 -8.69 0.87 -12.33
C ILE A 51 -8.77 -0.02 -11.10
N GLY A 52 -9.96 -0.21 -10.52
CA GLY A 52 -10.16 -1.09 -9.36
C GLY A 52 -9.68 -2.51 -9.64
N ILE A 53 -10.22 -3.16 -10.68
CA ILE A 53 -9.87 -4.54 -11.07
C ILE A 53 -8.38 -4.68 -11.33
N MET A 54 -7.78 -3.73 -12.04
CA MET A 54 -6.35 -3.74 -12.37
C MET A 54 -5.48 -3.53 -11.14
N MET A 55 -5.84 -2.61 -10.26
CA MET A 55 -5.00 -2.21 -9.12
C MET A 55 -5.16 -3.13 -7.92
N THR A 56 -6.31 -3.79 -7.72
CA THR A 56 -6.52 -4.74 -6.62
C THR A 56 -5.39 -5.78 -6.47
N PRO A 57 -4.96 -6.49 -7.53
CA PRO A 57 -3.84 -7.43 -7.40
C PRO A 57 -2.51 -6.72 -7.06
N ALA A 58 -2.27 -5.52 -7.58
CA ALA A 58 -1.08 -4.73 -7.24
C ALA A 58 -1.07 -4.32 -5.75
N PHE A 59 -2.20 -3.85 -5.23
CA PHE A 59 -2.37 -3.55 -3.79
C PHE A 59 -2.20 -4.79 -2.92
N PHE A 60 -2.68 -5.96 -3.36
CA PHE A 60 -2.49 -7.21 -2.65
C PHE A 60 -1.01 -7.60 -2.53
N ILE A 61 -0.25 -7.48 -3.64
CA ILE A 61 1.19 -7.72 -3.66
C ILE A 61 1.91 -6.72 -2.75
N TRP A 62 1.57 -5.43 -2.85
CA TRP A 62 2.17 -4.37 -2.02
C TRP A 62 1.94 -4.60 -0.53
N SER A 63 0.73 -5.01 -0.13
CA SER A 63 0.42 -5.37 1.26
C SER A 63 1.33 -6.49 1.78
N ARG A 64 1.56 -7.54 0.97
CA ARG A 64 2.45 -8.64 1.36
C ARG A 64 3.92 -8.22 1.42
N PHE A 65 4.34 -7.35 0.50
CA PHE A 65 5.67 -6.76 0.48
C PHE A 65 5.91 -5.90 1.73
N ASN A 66 4.97 -5.01 2.09
CA ASN A 66 5.08 -4.19 3.31
C ASN A 66 5.23 -5.07 4.56
N ARG A 67 4.38 -6.09 4.70
CA ARG A 67 4.47 -7.03 5.83
C ARG A 67 5.80 -7.79 5.86
N PHE A 68 6.36 -8.12 4.71
CA PHE A 68 7.68 -8.75 4.61
C PHE A 68 8.79 -7.80 5.05
N VAL A 69 8.76 -6.55 4.58
CA VAL A 69 9.72 -5.49 4.94
C VAL A 69 9.67 -5.20 6.43
N GLU A 70 8.48 -5.03 7.01
CA GLU A 70 8.28 -4.81 8.44
C GLU A 70 8.87 -5.94 9.28
N LYS A 71 8.55 -7.20 8.91
CA LYS A 71 9.11 -8.38 9.59
C LYS A 71 10.63 -8.44 9.48
N LYS A 72 11.19 -8.12 8.32
CA LYS A 72 12.64 -8.13 8.08
C LYS A 72 13.37 -7.02 8.84
N LEU A 73 12.73 -5.87 9.03
CA LEU A 73 13.30 -4.72 9.73
C LEU A 73 13.01 -4.69 11.23
N GLY A 74 12.25 -5.66 11.74
CA GLY A 74 11.86 -5.69 13.16
C GLY A 74 10.99 -4.51 13.56
N ILE A 75 10.33 -3.86 12.60
CA ILE A 75 9.43 -2.74 12.86
C ILE A 75 8.14 -3.35 13.39
N LYS A 76 7.94 -3.27 14.71
CA LYS A 76 6.66 -3.60 15.33
C LYS A 76 5.72 -2.42 15.09
N GLY A 77 4.50 -2.70 14.62
CA GLY A 77 3.45 -1.69 14.56
C GLY A 77 3.30 -1.06 15.94
N LYS A 78 3.34 0.26 16.01
CA LYS A 78 3.11 1.00 17.25
C LYS A 78 1.59 1.02 17.44
N TYR A 79 1.07 0.14 18.28
CA TYR A 79 -0.35 0.17 18.61
C TYR A 79 -0.61 1.35 19.54
N TYR A 80 -1.81 1.95 19.44
CA TYR A 80 -2.20 3.07 20.31
C TYR A 80 -1.97 2.72 21.80
N GLU A 81 -2.26 1.47 22.14
CA GLU A 81 -2.10 0.86 23.45
C GLU A 81 -0.63 0.80 23.92
N ASP A 82 0.34 0.59 23.01
CA ASP A 82 1.77 0.53 23.35
C ASP A 82 2.27 1.87 23.92
N SER A 83 1.68 2.99 23.50
CA SER A 83 1.98 4.32 24.03
C SER A 83 1.42 4.52 25.44
N TYR A 84 0.28 3.91 25.74
CA TYR A 84 -0.40 4.03 27.03
C TYR A 84 0.33 3.20 28.09
N TYR A 85 0.60 1.92 27.80
CA TYR A 85 1.21 1.00 28.76
C TYR A 85 2.71 1.23 29.00
N ASN A 86 3.46 1.77 28.02
CA ASN A 86 4.89 2.04 28.24
C ASN A 86 5.17 3.20 29.21
N ASN A 87 4.22 4.11 29.41
CA ASN A 87 4.36 5.20 30.38
C ASN A 87 4.22 4.68 31.83
N ASP A 88 3.42 3.65 32.05
CA ASP A 88 3.22 3.06 33.38
C ASP A 88 4.43 2.22 33.83
N VAL A 89 5.07 1.52 32.89
CA VAL A 89 6.30 0.75 33.17
C VAL A 89 7.45 1.69 33.57
N GLN A 90 7.61 2.84 32.92
CA GLN A 90 8.63 3.82 33.29
C GLN A 90 8.41 4.52 34.64
N LYS A 91 7.17 4.52 35.14
CA LYS A 91 6.84 5.15 36.42
C LYS A 91 7.13 4.21 37.59
N LYS A 92 6.95 2.90 37.40
CA LYS A 92 7.17 1.88 38.44
C LYS A 92 8.64 1.63 38.78
N ASP A 93 9.56 1.89 37.83
CA ASP A 93 11.00 1.70 38.04
C ASP A 93 11.71 2.94 38.65
N ARG A 94 10.96 4.01 38.96
CA ARG A 94 11.50 5.27 39.55
C ARG A 94 11.06 5.52 40.99
N ASP A 95 10.32 4.58 41.59
CA ASP A 95 9.90 4.58 43.00
C ASP A 95 10.58 3.41 43.74
#